data_AF-A0ABD0YBX0-F1
#
_entry.id   AF-A0ABD0YBX0-F1
#
_cell.length_a   1.000
_cell.length_b   1.000
_cell.length_c   1.000
_cell.angle_alpha   90.00
_cell.angle_beta   90.00
_cell.angle_gamma   90.00
#
_symmetry.space_group_name_H-M   'P 1'
#
loop_
_entity.id
_entity.type
_entity.pdbx_description
1 polymer ?
#
loop_
_entity_poly.entity_id
_entity_poly.type
_entity_poly.pdbx_seq_one_letter_code
_entity_poly.pdbx_strand_id
1 'polypeptide(L)'
;MVTTTPPIEELVSRFWKIEDTPSAIPPAVNPEDHECEEHFKKTFKRDKYGRYIVSLPFKNGVSIPSSNRAASWESYKRLKKKLQHDTSEMQDYQAFLKEYLDLGHMPSVRTPSAYVIPYTSVFKKDSNRIRVVFNASALDIDGILLNDRLSTGPKLQPDLSKIISKFRTRIVALCTDIHLYTDSTIVLA
;
A
#
# COMPACT_ATOMS: atom_id res chain seq x y z
N MET A 1 24.26 26.21 34.80
CA MET A 1 23.84 24.80 34.71
C MET A 1 23.84 24.43 33.24
N VAL A 2 24.72 23.50 32.83
CA VAL A 2 24.80 23.06 31.42
C VAL A 2 23.64 22.11 31.18
N THR A 3 22.56 22.60 30.58
CA THR A 3 21.49 21.74 30.08
C THR A 3 22.00 21.04 28.84
N THR A 4 22.60 19.86 29.01
CA THR A 4 22.86 18.96 27.90
C THR A 4 21.52 18.55 27.31
N THR A 5 21.22 19.08 26.12
CA THR A 5 20.07 18.64 25.32
C THR A 5 20.20 17.14 25.08
N PRO A 6 19.15 16.35 25.36
CA PRO A 6 19.19 14.91 25.11
C PRO A 6 19.40 14.62 23.60
N PRO A 7 19.93 13.44 23.25
CA PRO A 7 20.15 13.02 21.87
C PRO A 7 18.87 13.12 21.03
N ILE A 8 19.03 13.37 19.73
CA ILE A 8 17.89 13.57 18.82
C ILE A 8 16.99 12.34 18.75
N GLU A 9 17.54 11.11 18.84
CA GLU A 9 16.72 9.90 18.85
C GLU A 9 15.79 9.85 20.07
N GLU A 10 16.26 10.34 21.23
CA GLU A 10 15.46 10.37 22.45
C GLU A 10 14.35 11.42 22.35
N LEU A 11 14.66 12.59 21.81
CA LEU A 11 13.67 13.66 21.57
C LEU A 11 12.58 13.20 20.59
N VAL A 12 12.97 12.54 19.49
CA VAL A 12 12.03 12.00 18.49
C VAL A 12 11.20 10.87 19.11
N SER A 13 11.81 9.95 19.87
CA SER A 13 11.07 8.88 20.56
C SER A 13 10.06 9.43 21.57
N ARG A 14 10.45 10.41 22.37
CA ARG A 14 9.56 11.08 23.33
C ARG A 14 8.44 11.83 22.64
N PHE A 15 8.73 12.53 21.54
CA PHE A 15 7.71 13.20 20.73
C PHE A 15 6.66 12.21 20.25
N TRP A 16 7.08 11.10 19.64
CA TRP A 16 6.15 10.07 19.17
C TRP A 16 5.34 9.45 20.30
N LYS A 17 5.93 9.16 21.46
CA LYS A 17 5.20 8.64 22.63
C LYS A 17 4.13 9.60 23.17
N ILE A 18 4.31 10.92 23.01
CA ILE A 18 3.35 11.94 23.44
C ILE A 18 2.22 12.12 22.41
N GLU A 19 2.57 12.06 21.12
CA GLU A 19 1.60 12.12 20.02
C GLU A 19 0.76 10.85 19.92
N ASP A 20 1.33 9.71 20.29
CA ASP A 20 0.67 8.42 20.44
C ASP A 20 -0.22 8.47 21.69
N THR A 21 -1.32 9.23 21.62
CA THR A 21 -2.43 9.01 22.55
C THR A 21 -2.83 7.56 22.40
N PRO A 22 -3.04 6.81 23.49
CA PRO A 22 -3.77 5.57 23.41
C PRO A 22 -5.15 5.94 22.88
N SER A 23 -5.31 5.81 21.56
CA SER A 23 -6.61 5.57 20.99
C SER A 23 -6.94 4.23 21.61
N ALA A 24 -7.84 4.24 22.60
CA ALA A 24 -8.58 3.03 22.90
C ALA A 24 -9.26 2.68 21.58
N ILE A 25 -8.55 1.94 20.72
CA ILE A 25 -9.16 1.16 19.65
C ILE A 25 -10.17 0.35 20.45
N PRO A 26 -11.48 0.62 20.31
CA PRO A 26 -12.45 -0.22 20.98
C PRO A 26 -12.07 -1.65 20.61
N PRO A 27 -11.94 -2.58 21.57
CA PRO A 27 -11.63 -3.97 21.26
C PRO A 27 -12.56 -4.40 20.13
N ALA A 28 -12.01 -5.05 19.11
CA ALA A 28 -12.72 -5.38 17.88
C ALA A 28 -14.10 -5.95 18.20
N VAL A 29 -15.13 -5.10 18.09
CA VAL A 29 -16.53 -5.50 18.35
C VAL A 29 -17.02 -6.35 17.17
N ASN A 30 -16.39 -6.16 16.00
CA ASN A 30 -16.64 -6.94 14.81
C ASN A 30 -15.74 -8.20 14.78
N PRO A 31 -16.32 -9.42 14.71
CA PRO A 31 -15.58 -10.66 14.54
C PRO A 31 -14.61 -10.64 13.35
N GLU A 32 -14.98 -10.01 12.23
CA GLU A 32 -14.13 -9.94 11.03
C GLU A 32 -12.85 -9.13 11.28
N ASP A 33 -12.93 -8.06 12.09
CA ASP A 33 -11.78 -7.25 12.47
C ASP A 33 -10.84 -8.05 13.39
N HIS A 34 -11.41 -8.84 14.30
CA HIS A 34 -10.63 -9.70 15.18
C HIS A 34 -9.90 -10.79 14.40
N GLU A 35 -10.58 -11.46 13.47
CA GLU A 35 -9.97 -12.46 12.57
C GLU A 35 -8.85 -11.84 11.72
N CYS A 36 -9.06 -10.63 11.19
CA CYS A 36 -8.04 -9.91 10.43
C CYS A 36 -6.81 -9.57 11.29
N GLU A 37 -7.01 -9.15 12.55
CA GLU A 37 -5.93 -8.83 13.48
C GLU A 37 -5.14 -10.08 13.87
N GLU A 38 -5.81 -11.19 14.17
CA GLU A 38 -5.16 -12.46 14.48
C GLU A 38 -4.40 -13.03 13.27
N HIS A 39 -4.96 -12.91 12.06
CA HIS A 39 -4.25 -13.24 10.81
C HIS A 39 -2.99 -12.39 10.64
N PHE A 40 -3.07 -11.08 10.88
CA PHE A 40 -1.91 -10.20 10.84
C PHE A 40 -0.84 -10.64 11.85
N LYS A 41 -1.20 -10.82 13.13
CA LYS A 41 -0.26 -11.27 14.17
C LYS A 41 0.43 -12.59 13.82
N LYS A 42 -0.29 -13.51 13.19
CA LYS A 42 0.21 -14.83 12.80
C LYS A 42 1.13 -14.80 11.57
N THR A 43 0.85 -13.94 10.59
CA THR A 43 1.54 -13.95 9.28
C THR A 43 2.58 -12.85 9.13
N PHE A 44 2.53 -11.83 9.98
CA PHE A 44 3.49 -10.75 10.02
C PHE A 44 4.90 -11.25 10.32
N LYS A 45 5.86 -10.81 9.53
CA LYS A 45 7.29 -11.02 9.78
C LYS A 45 8.11 -9.85 9.26
N ARG A 46 9.36 -9.78 9.72
CA ARG A 46 10.37 -8.90 9.14
C ARG A 46 11.42 -9.73 8.42
N ASP A 47 11.87 -9.24 7.27
CA ASP A 47 13.00 -9.85 6.58
C ASP A 47 14.34 -9.42 7.21
N LYS A 48 15.44 -9.97 6.68
CA LYS A 48 16.81 -9.66 7.14
C LYS A 48 17.22 -8.19 6.94
N TYR A 49 16.46 -7.42 6.16
CA TYR A 49 16.69 -5.99 5.92
C TYR A 49 15.72 -5.11 6.73
N GLY A 50 14.89 -5.71 7.58
CA GLY A 50 13.93 -4.99 8.42
C GLY A 50 12.61 -4.63 7.72
N ARG A 51 12.39 -5.09 6.49
CA ARG A 51 11.15 -4.83 5.74
C ARG A 51 10.02 -5.68 6.28
N TYR A 52 8.84 -5.09 6.35
CA TYR A 52 7.63 -5.79 6.76
C TYR A 52 7.12 -6.69 5.63
N ILE A 53 6.84 -7.94 5.98
CA ILE A 53 6.16 -8.89 5.10
C ILE A 53 4.84 -9.24 5.77
N VAL A 54 3.74 -8.97 5.07
CA VAL A 54 2.38 -9.20 5.56
C VAL A 54 1.64 -10.00 4.51
N SER A 55 0.92 -11.04 4.94
CA SER A 55 0.06 -11.83 4.06
C SER A 55 -1.32 -11.18 3.94
N LEU A 56 -1.89 -11.21 2.74
CA LEU A 56 -3.23 -10.68 2.51
C LEU A 56 -4.28 -11.43 3.38
N PRO A 57 -5.18 -10.71 4.08
CA PRO A 57 -6.21 -11.31 4.94
C PRO A 57 -7.41 -11.74 4.09
N PHE A 58 -7.38 -12.97 3.58
CA PHE A 58 -8.49 -13.51 2.80
C PHE A 58 -9.67 -13.94 3.68
N LYS A 59 -10.90 -13.56 3.27
CA LYS A 59 -12.14 -13.93 3.96
C LYS A 59 -12.48 -15.41 3.77
N ASN A 60 -13.05 -16.03 4.80
CA ASN A 60 -13.69 -17.36 4.73
C ASN A 60 -12.80 -18.48 4.16
N GLY A 61 -11.47 -18.38 4.30
CA GLY A 61 -10.53 -19.38 3.79
C GLY A 61 -10.44 -19.46 2.25
N VAL A 62 -11.05 -18.52 1.52
CA VAL A 62 -10.97 -18.47 0.06
C VAL A 62 -9.71 -17.74 -0.36
N SER A 63 -8.82 -18.42 -1.07
CA SER A 63 -7.55 -17.85 -1.53
C SER A 63 -7.71 -16.94 -2.76
N ILE A 64 -6.64 -16.79 -3.53
CA ILE A 64 -6.54 -15.97 -4.74
C ILE A 64 -7.78 -16.18 -5.64
N PRO A 65 -8.38 -15.11 -6.19
CA PRO A 65 -9.53 -15.22 -7.11
C PRO A 65 -9.22 -16.09 -8.33
N SER A 66 -10.27 -16.44 -9.07
CA SER A 66 -10.12 -17.20 -10.31
C SER A 66 -9.31 -16.43 -11.35
N SER A 67 -8.94 -17.10 -12.44
CA SER A 67 -8.09 -16.48 -13.46
C SER A 67 -8.71 -15.20 -14.02
N ASN A 68 -7.93 -14.13 -14.16
CA ASN A 68 -8.33 -12.92 -14.88
C ASN A 68 -7.39 -12.59 -16.06
N ARG A 69 -6.51 -13.53 -16.43
CA ARG A 69 -5.38 -13.25 -17.34
C ARG A 69 -5.80 -12.75 -18.70
N ALA A 70 -6.88 -13.30 -19.27
CA ALA A 70 -7.38 -12.87 -20.58
C ALA A 70 -7.80 -11.39 -20.54
N ALA A 71 -8.60 -10.99 -19.56
CA ALA A 71 -9.03 -9.60 -19.38
C ALA A 71 -7.86 -8.66 -19.07
N SER A 72 -6.91 -9.10 -18.22
CA SER A 72 -5.69 -8.34 -17.92
C SER A 72 -4.80 -8.17 -19.15
N TRP A 73 -4.70 -9.19 -20.00
CA TRP A 73 -3.95 -9.12 -21.26
C TRP A 73 -4.58 -8.15 -22.26
N GLU A 74 -5.91 -8.19 -22.43
CA GLU A 74 -6.62 -7.20 -23.25
C GLU A 74 -6.41 -5.77 -22.73
N SER A 75 -6.41 -5.59 -21.42
CA SER A 75 -6.15 -4.30 -20.77
C SER A 75 -4.73 -3.80 -21.06
N TYR A 76 -3.73 -4.67 -20.96
CA TYR A 76 -2.36 -4.35 -21.33
C TYR A 76 -2.22 -3.98 -22.81
N LYS A 77 -2.87 -4.71 -23.72
CA LYS A 77 -2.84 -4.36 -25.16
C LYS A 77 -3.42 -2.97 -25.42
N ARG A 78 -4.53 -2.61 -24.77
CA ARG A 78 -5.12 -1.26 -24.88
C ARG A 78 -4.17 -0.19 -24.36
N LEU A 79 -3.54 -0.41 -23.20
CA LEU A 79 -2.53 0.49 -22.64
C LEU A 79 -1.37 0.69 -23.61
N LYS A 80 -0.81 -0.42 -24.12
CA LYS A 80 0.31 -0.38 -25.08
C LYS A 80 -0.06 0.38 -26.35
N LYS A 81 -1.25 0.13 -26.92
CA LYS A 81 -1.72 0.85 -28.10
C LYS A 81 -1.87 2.35 -27.85
N LYS A 82 -2.40 2.74 -26.69
CA LYS A 82 -2.50 4.15 -26.29
C LYS A 82 -1.12 4.81 -26.22
N LEU A 83 -0.16 4.18 -25.53
CA LEU A 83 1.19 4.70 -25.37
C LEU A 83 1.97 4.78 -26.68
N GLN A 84 1.70 3.90 -27.65
CA GLN A 84 2.35 3.95 -28.97
C GLN A 84 2.06 5.24 -29.76
N HIS A 85 0.99 5.97 -29.42
CA HIS A 85 0.65 7.22 -30.08
C HIS A 85 1.35 8.44 -29.48
N ASP A 86 2.00 8.32 -28.31
CA ASP A 86 2.70 9.41 -27.64
C ASP A 86 4.09 8.95 -27.14
N THR A 87 5.13 9.43 -27.85
CA THR A 87 6.52 9.07 -27.56
C THR A 87 6.96 9.51 -26.16
N SER A 88 6.45 10.64 -25.64
CA SER A 88 6.81 11.13 -24.31
C SER A 88 6.19 10.26 -23.21
N GLU A 89 4.89 9.98 -23.32
CA GLU A 89 4.20 9.10 -22.35
C GLU A 89 4.82 7.68 -22.33
N MET A 90 5.26 7.17 -23.49
CA MET A 90 5.94 5.88 -23.60
C MET A 90 7.31 5.88 -22.90
N GLN A 91 8.09 6.96 -23.03
CA GLN A 91 9.39 7.09 -22.36
C GLN A 91 9.23 7.14 -20.83
N ASP A 92 8.30 7.96 -20.33
CA ASP A 92 8.01 8.06 -18.90
C ASP A 92 7.54 6.72 -18.32
N TYR A 93 6.71 6.00 -19.08
CA TYR A 93 6.26 4.67 -18.71
C TYR A 93 7.40 3.65 -18.61
N GLN A 94 8.32 3.64 -19.59
CA GLN A 94 9.49 2.76 -19.56
C GLN A 94 10.45 3.09 -18.42
N ALA A 95 10.66 4.38 -18.15
CA ALA A 95 11.48 4.84 -17.03
C ALA A 95 10.89 4.37 -15.69
N PHE A 96 9.57 4.54 -15.49
CA PHE A 96 8.88 4.05 -14.29
C PHE A 96 9.01 2.54 -14.11
N LEU A 97 8.76 1.74 -15.16
CA LEU A 97 8.85 0.28 -15.05
C LEU A 97 10.28 -0.18 -14.73
N LYS A 98 11.30 0.51 -15.27
CA LYS A 98 12.69 0.23 -14.96
C LYS A 98 13.00 0.53 -13.51
N GLU A 99 12.62 1.70 -13.01
CA GLU A 99 12.79 2.05 -11.60
C GLU A 99 12.07 1.06 -10.68
N TYR A 100 10.83 0.71 -10.99
CA TYR A 100 10.04 -0.26 -10.21
C TYR A 100 10.68 -1.67 -10.21
N LEU A 101 11.34 -2.06 -11.30
CA LEU A 101 12.13 -3.29 -11.38
C LEU A 101 13.42 -3.20 -10.57
N ASP A 102 14.17 -2.09 -10.68
CA ASP A 102 15.44 -1.85 -10.00
C ASP A 102 15.25 -1.77 -8.47
N LEU A 103 14.10 -1.26 -8.01
CA LEU A 103 13.66 -1.29 -6.61
C LEU A 103 13.26 -2.70 -6.12
N GLY A 104 13.17 -3.69 -7.01
CA GLY A 104 12.81 -5.07 -6.67
C GLY A 104 11.32 -5.30 -6.44
N HIS A 105 10.46 -4.39 -6.90
CA HIS A 105 9.00 -4.52 -6.78
C HIS A 105 8.35 -5.40 -7.86
N MET A 106 9.10 -5.73 -8.92
CA MET A 106 8.70 -6.67 -9.97
C MET A 106 9.58 -7.94 -9.91
N PRO A 107 9.40 -8.82 -8.91
CA PRO A 107 10.12 -10.08 -8.87
C PRO A 107 9.73 -10.96 -10.07
N SER A 108 10.72 -11.58 -10.71
CA SER A 108 10.46 -12.55 -11.77
C SER A 108 9.79 -13.81 -11.19
N VAL A 109 8.64 -14.19 -11.75
CA VAL A 109 7.90 -15.39 -11.33
C VAL A 109 8.20 -16.55 -12.28
N ARG A 110 8.57 -17.72 -11.74
CA ARG A 110 8.80 -18.94 -12.53
C ARG A 110 7.49 -19.52 -13.07
N THR A 111 6.48 -19.53 -12.21
CA THR A 111 5.13 -19.99 -12.53
C THR A 111 4.21 -18.78 -12.57
N PRO A 112 3.62 -18.48 -13.73
CA PRO A 112 2.73 -17.34 -13.82
C PRO A 112 1.45 -17.55 -12.97
N SER A 113 1.08 -16.54 -12.17
CA SER A 113 -0.16 -16.57 -11.39
C SER A 113 -1.39 -16.63 -12.29
N ALA A 114 -2.44 -17.34 -11.83
CA ALA A 114 -3.76 -17.34 -12.46
C ALA A 114 -4.41 -15.94 -12.39
N TYR A 115 -4.22 -15.24 -11.27
CA TYR A 115 -4.72 -13.88 -11.09
C TYR A 115 -3.59 -12.86 -11.21
N VAL A 116 -3.83 -11.81 -11.99
CA VAL A 116 -2.91 -10.69 -12.16
C VAL A 116 -3.68 -9.43 -11.83
N ILE A 117 -3.14 -8.57 -10.96
CA ILE A 117 -3.73 -7.24 -10.76
C ILE A 117 -3.40 -6.40 -12.00
N PRO A 118 -4.38 -6.05 -12.86
CA PRO A 118 -4.11 -5.21 -14.01
C PRO A 118 -3.71 -3.81 -13.52
N TYR A 119 -2.89 -3.13 -14.31
CA TYR A 119 -2.45 -1.78 -14.03
C TYR A 119 -2.64 -0.87 -15.24
N THR A 120 -2.74 0.43 -14.99
CA THR A 120 -2.81 1.46 -16.03
C THR A 120 -1.95 2.65 -15.65
N SER A 121 -1.43 3.40 -16.62
CA SER A 121 -0.73 4.65 -16.38
C SER A 121 -1.69 5.84 -16.47
N VAL A 122 -1.55 6.76 -15.51
CA VAL A 122 -2.22 8.05 -15.48
C VAL A 122 -1.16 9.13 -15.56
N PHE A 123 -1.26 10.00 -16.58
CA PHE A 123 -0.34 11.11 -16.80
C PHE A 123 -0.97 12.40 -16.33
N LYS A 124 -0.24 13.15 -15.49
CA LYS A 124 -0.66 14.48 -15.06
C LYS A 124 -0.05 15.51 -16.02
N LYS A 125 -0.90 16.16 -16.82
CA LYS A 125 -0.50 17.12 -17.87
C LYS A 125 0.38 18.27 -17.37
N ASP A 126 0.20 18.68 -16.11
CA ASP A 126 0.87 19.86 -15.57
C ASP A 126 2.25 19.56 -14.96
N SER A 127 2.60 18.29 -14.75
CA SER A 127 3.79 17.94 -13.97
C SER A 127 4.68 16.87 -14.59
N ASN A 128 4.41 16.38 -15.80
CA ASN A 128 5.10 15.24 -16.44
C ASN A 128 5.35 14.07 -15.48
N ARG A 129 4.42 13.84 -14.54
CA ARG A 129 4.52 12.76 -13.56
C ARG A 129 3.56 11.67 -13.98
N ILE A 130 4.12 10.51 -14.26
CA ILE A 130 3.38 9.27 -14.41
C ILE A 130 2.99 8.72 -13.04
N ARG A 131 1.77 8.20 -12.94
CA ARG A 131 1.33 7.35 -11.82
C ARG A 131 0.82 6.04 -12.39
N VAL A 132 1.43 4.93 -11.99
CA VAL A 132 0.88 3.60 -12.29
C VAL A 132 -0.12 3.24 -11.20
N VAL A 133 -1.33 2.90 -11.63
CA VAL A 133 -2.44 2.53 -10.75
C VAL A 133 -2.74 1.06 -10.95
N PHE A 134 -2.63 0.29 -9.87
CA PHE A 134 -3.02 -1.12 -9.82
C PHE A 134 -4.52 -1.22 -9.51
N ASN A 135 -5.27 -1.90 -10.36
CA ASN A 135 -6.70 -2.08 -10.23
C ASN A 135 -7.03 -3.45 -9.61
N ALA A 136 -7.04 -3.51 -8.27
CA ALA A 136 -7.50 -4.69 -7.53
C ALA A 136 -9.04 -4.88 -7.55
N SER A 137 -9.77 -3.94 -8.16
CA SER A 137 -11.20 -4.07 -8.45
C SER A 137 -11.44 -4.57 -9.89
N ALA A 138 -10.49 -5.29 -10.47
CA ALA A 138 -10.71 -6.03 -11.70
C ALA A 138 -11.39 -7.37 -11.40
N LEU A 139 -12.48 -7.63 -12.13
CA LEU A 139 -13.23 -8.88 -12.07
C LEU A 139 -12.37 -10.05 -12.58
N ASP A 140 -12.50 -11.19 -11.92
CA ASP A 140 -12.09 -12.48 -12.48
C ASP A 140 -13.15 -13.06 -13.44
N ILE A 141 -12.89 -14.26 -13.95
CA ILE A 141 -13.83 -14.99 -14.83
C ILE A 141 -15.17 -15.31 -14.19
N ASP A 142 -15.25 -15.32 -12.85
CA ASP A 142 -16.47 -15.59 -12.09
C ASP A 142 -17.21 -14.30 -11.70
N GLY A 143 -16.68 -13.13 -12.12
CA GLY A 143 -17.26 -11.84 -11.80
C GLY A 143 -16.98 -11.38 -10.36
N ILE A 144 -15.89 -11.85 -9.75
CA ILE A 144 -15.54 -11.54 -8.36
C ILE A 144 -14.30 -10.63 -8.31
N LEU A 145 -14.30 -9.66 -7.40
CA LEU A 145 -13.20 -8.72 -7.19
C LEU A 145 -12.21 -9.25 -6.14
N LEU A 146 -10.92 -8.93 -6.28
CA LEU A 146 -9.94 -9.25 -5.23
C LEU A 146 -10.29 -8.53 -3.92
N ASN A 147 -10.70 -7.26 -4.00
CA ASN A 147 -11.07 -6.49 -2.82
C ASN A 147 -12.25 -7.08 -2.04
N ASP A 148 -13.20 -7.74 -2.71
CA ASP A 148 -14.34 -8.39 -2.03
C ASP A 148 -13.92 -9.64 -1.25
N ARG A 149 -12.78 -10.25 -1.62
CA ARG A 149 -12.20 -11.41 -0.94
C ARG A 149 -11.31 -11.04 0.24
N LEU A 150 -10.96 -9.77 0.41
CA LEU A 150 -10.02 -9.32 1.44
C LEU A 150 -10.75 -8.66 2.60
N SER A 151 -10.39 -9.03 3.83
CA SER A 151 -10.83 -8.32 5.03
C SER A 151 -10.21 -6.94 5.08
N THR A 152 -11.04 -5.91 5.27
CA THR A 152 -10.58 -4.52 5.40
C THR A 152 -9.81 -4.31 6.70
N GLY A 153 -10.17 -5.06 7.73
CA GLY A 153 -9.64 -4.93 9.08
C GLY A 153 -10.15 -3.66 9.80
N PRO A 154 -9.77 -3.50 11.08
CA PRO A 154 -10.24 -2.40 11.89
C PRO A 154 -9.68 -1.05 11.42
N LYS A 155 -10.44 0.02 11.67
CA LYS A 155 -9.97 1.39 11.41
C LYS A 155 -8.84 1.76 12.37
N LEU A 156 -7.59 1.69 11.89
CA LEU A 156 -6.40 2.06 12.66
C LEU A 156 -6.16 3.58 12.75
N GLN A 157 -6.67 4.34 11.78
CA GLN A 157 -6.44 5.78 11.72
C GLN A 157 -7.29 6.52 12.76
N PRO A 158 -6.69 7.41 13.58
CA PRO A 158 -7.44 8.20 14.54
C PRO A 158 -8.43 9.14 13.83
N ASP A 159 -9.47 9.53 14.55
CA ASP A 159 -10.47 10.46 14.01
C ASP A 159 -9.82 11.79 13.62
N LEU A 160 -10.09 12.26 12.41
CA LEU A 160 -9.54 13.52 11.89
C LEU A 160 -9.87 14.71 12.80
N SER A 161 -11.05 14.74 13.41
CA SER A 161 -11.42 15.79 14.37
C SER A 161 -10.51 15.78 15.60
N LYS A 162 -10.12 14.61 16.10
CA LYS A 162 -9.15 14.46 17.20
C LYS A 162 -7.77 14.95 16.79
N ILE A 163 -7.32 14.57 15.58
CA ILE A 163 -6.03 15.02 15.03
C ILE A 163 -5.99 16.55 14.93
N ILE A 164 -7.01 17.17 14.32
CA ILE A 164 -7.08 18.62 14.14
C ILE A 164 -7.16 19.34 15.49
N SER A 165 -7.96 18.84 16.45
CA SER A 165 -8.04 19.44 17.78
C SER A 165 -6.69 19.41 18.49
N LYS A 166 -5.96 18.30 18.45
CA LYS A 166 -4.59 18.22 18.99
C LYS A 166 -3.65 19.20 18.29
N PHE A 167 -3.69 19.26 16.96
CA PHE A 167 -2.86 20.17 16.17
C PHE A 167 -3.04 21.63 16.60
N ARG A 168 -4.25 22.01 17.01
CA ARG A 168 -4.57 23.35 17.53
C ARG A 168 -4.15 23.60 18.99
N THR A 169 -3.79 22.58 19.77
CA THR A 169 -3.36 22.76 21.17
C THR A 169 -1.93 23.26 21.33
N ARG A 170 -1.11 23.16 20.28
CA ARG A 170 0.29 23.57 20.28
C ARG A 170 0.49 24.79 19.39
N ILE A 171 1.42 25.66 19.81
CA ILE A 171 1.72 26.91 19.09
C ILE A 171 2.56 26.64 17.84
N VAL A 172 3.32 25.54 17.84
CA VAL A 172 4.22 25.14 16.75
C VAL A 172 3.83 23.75 16.30
N ALA A 173 3.72 23.58 14.98
CA ALA A 173 3.47 22.29 14.35
C ALA A 173 4.61 21.95 13.38
N LEU A 174 4.99 20.67 13.36
CA LEU A 174 5.95 20.13 12.40
C LEU A 174 5.19 19.30 11.37
N CYS A 175 5.41 19.60 10.10
CA CYS A 175 4.85 18.87 8.98
C CYS A 175 6.00 18.37 8.11
N THR A 176 5.93 17.11 7.69
CA THR A 176 6.89 16.52 6.75
C THR A 176 6.14 15.61 5.79
N ASP A 177 6.60 15.57 4.54
CA ASP A 177 6.10 14.61 3.55
C ASP A 177 7.04 13.40 3.57
N ILE A 178 6.47 12.22 3.80
CA ILE A 178 7.23 10.97 3.79
C ILE A 178 7.17 10.41 2.37
N HIS A 179 8.29 10.49 1.67
CA HIS A 179 8.40 9.92 0.34
C HIS A 179 8.42 8.38 0.42
N LEU A 180 7.40 7.74 -0.16
CA LEU A 180 7.30 6.29 -0.38
C LEU A 180 7.18 5.42 0.90
N TYR A 181 5.99 5.43 1.51
CA TYR A 181 5.69 4.63 2.73
C TYR A 181 5.56 3.11 2.47
N THR A 182 5.25 2.71 1.24
CA THR A 182 4.93 1.31 0.91
C THR A 182 5.97 0.73 -0.04
N ASP A 183 7.03 0.14 0.51
CA ASP A 183 7.90 -0.81 -0.21
C ASP A 183 7.19 -2.19 -0.33
N SER A 184 5.86 -2.16 -0.54
CA SER A 184 4.99 -3.32 -0.45
C SER A 184 5.04 -4.09 -1.76
N THR A 185 5.99 -5.00 -1.92
CA THR A 185 5.91 -6.03 -2.95
C THR A 185 4.75 -6.96 -2.57
N ILE A 186 3.55 -6.70 -3.11
CA ILE A 186 2.41 -7.63 -3.01
C ILE A 186 2.74 -8.83 -3.88
N VAL A 187 3.38 -9.83 -3.29
CA VAL A 187 3.52 -11.15 -3.91
C VAL A 187 2.23 -11.92 -3.62
N LEU A 188 1.33 -11.97 -4.61
CA LEU A 188 0.28 -12.98 -4.63
C LEU A 188 0.97 -14.32 -4.93
N ALA A 189 1.32 -15.07 -3.88
CA ALA A 189 1.81 -16.44 -3.98
C ALA A 189 0.65 -17.42 -3.83
#